data_AF-A0AAV6TLY6-F1
#
_entry.id   AF-A0AAV6TLY6-F1
#
_cell.length_a   1.000
_cell.length_b   1.000
_cell.length_c   1.000
_cell.angle_alpha   90.00
_cell.angle_beta   90.00
_cell.angle_gamma   90.00
#
_symmetry.space_group_name_H-M   'P 1'
#
loop_
_entity.id
_entity.type
_entity.pdbx_description
1 polymer ?
#
loop_
_entity_poly.entity_id
_entity_poly.type
_entity_poly.pdbx_seq_one_letter_code
_entity_poly.pdbx_strand_id
1 'polypeptide(L)'
;MEADAIQRTVVGSGYACWKRANGGKIDLIRGGALKGWLAAMMVHPTKFFTNSSPQMLSRMSVSVNFKGQPAHAAAFPWQGRNALDAAVSAYTNIAMLRQQIKSDCRVHGNTSQ
;
A
#
# COMPACT_ATOMS: atom_id res chain seq x y z
N MET A 1 0.16 -48.07 -7.56
CA MET A 1 0.88 -47.21 -6.60
C MET A 1 0.51 -45.79 -6.96
N GLU A 2 0.11 -45.02 -5.95
CA GLU A 2 -0.92 -43.97 -5.94
C GLU A 2 -0.86 -42.88 -7.02
N ALA A 3 -2.03 -42.55 -7.55
CA ALA A 3 -2.27 -41.36 -8.35
C ALA A 3 -2.25 -40.14 -7.41
N ASP A 4 -1.18 -39.35 -7.50
CA ASP A 4 -1.01 -38.12 -6.72
C ASP A 4 -2.10 -37.13 -7.12
N ALA A 5 -3.07 -36.94 -6.22
CA ALA A 5 -4.28 -36.18 -6.49
C ALA A 5 -3.92 -34.70 -6.64
N ILE A 6 -4.02 -34.18 -7.87
CA ILE A 6 -3.89 -32.74 -8.13
C ILE A 6 -5.05 -32.05 -7.38
N GLN A 7 -4.76 -31.48 -6.21
CA GLN A 7 -5.70 -30.65 -5.45
C GLN A 7 -6.00 -29.39 -6.26
N ARG A 8 -7.05 -29.44 -7.10
CA ARG A 8 -7.53 -28.31 -7.91
C ARG A 8 -8.59 -27.55 -7.12
N THR A 9 -8.17 -26.60 -6.30
CA THR A 9 -9.10 -25.63 -5.69
C THR A 9 -8.94 -24.28 -6.38
N VAL A 10 -9.94 -23.87 -7.15
CA VAL A 10 -10.03 -22.50 -7.68
C VAL A 10 -10.51 -21.61 -6.54
N VAL A 11 -9.58 -21.02 -5.79
CA VAL A 11 -9.92 -19.99 -4.82
C VAL A 11 -10.15 -18.69 -5.59
N GLY A 12 -11.42 -18.38 -5.87
CA GLY A 12 -11.87 -17.08 -6.35
C GLY A 12 -11.66 -16.01 -5.29
N SER A 13 -10.42 -15.59 -5.08
CA SER A 13 -10.08 -14.62 -4.04
C SER A 13 -10.41 -13.21 -4.51
N GLY A 14 -11.55 -12.67 -4.06
CA GLY A 14 -11.81 -11.24 -4.04
C GLY A 14 -10.78 -10.53 -3.15
N TYR A 15 -9.80 -9.86 -3.76
CA TYR A 15 -8.72 -9.19 -3.02
C TYR A 15 -9.16 -7.83 -2.48
N ALA A 16 -9.96 -7.79 -1.42
CA ALA A 16 -10.11 -6.56 -0.64
C ALA A 16 -10.72 -6.83 0.74
N CYS A 17 -9.91 -7.17 1.74
CA CYS A 17 -10.16 -6.57 3.05
C CYS A 17 -9.58 -5.16 2.98
N TRP A 18 -10.38 -4.18 2.55
CA TRP A 18 -9.97 -2.78 2.38
C TRP A 18 -9.35 -2.17 3.65
N LYS A 19 -9.62 -2.74 4.83
CA LYS A 19 -8.99 -2.34 6.11
C LYS A 19 -7.53 -2.74 6.27
N ARG A 20 -6.97 -3.66 5.48
CA ARG A 20 -5.55 -4.07 5.59
C ARG A 20 -4.75 -3.53 4.41
N ALA A 21 -3.89 -2.55 4.69
CA ALA A 21 -3.05 -1.83 3.72
C ALA A 21 -2.22 -2.74 2.78
N ASN A 22 -1.90 -3.97 3.21
CA ASN A 22 -1.03 -4.91 2.48
C ASN A 22 -1.76 -6.06 1.76
N GLY A 23 -3.09 -6.08 1.75
CA GLY A 23 -3.88 -7.11 1.04
C GLY A 23 -3.86 -8.50 1.70
N GLY A 24 -4.99 -9.20 1.70
CA GLY A 24 -5.19 -10.46 2.44
C GLY A 24 -4.33 -11.65 1.97
N LYS A 25 -3.62 -11.54 0.85
CA LYS A 25 -2.72 -12.60 0.34
C LYS A 25 -1.60 -12.94 1.31
N ILE A 26 -1.03 -11.93 1.97
CA ILE A 26 0.08 -12.14 2.91
C ILE A 26 -0.41 -12.95 4.12
N ASP A 27 -1.63 -12.66 4.60
CA ASP A 27 -2.24 -13.39 5.71
C ASP A 27 -2.56 -14.84 5.32
N LEU A 28 -3.03 -15.09 4.10
CA LEU A 28 -3.27 -16.44 3.56
C LEU A 28 -1.97 -17.25 3.47
N ILE A 29 -0.89 -16.65 2.98
CA ILE A 29 0.42 -17.31 2.91
C ILE A 29 0.94 -17.63 4.31
N ARG A 30 0.84 -16.68 5.26
CA ARG A 30 1.22 -16.89 6.66
C ARG A 30 0.38 -17.96 7.35
N GLY A 31 -0.91 -18.05 7.01
CA GLY A 31 -1.82 -19.10 7.44
C GLY A 31 -1.56 -20.46 6.80
N GLY A 32 -0.56 -20.59 5.91
CA GLY A 32 -0.21 -21.84 5.26
C GLY A 32 -1.15 -22.28 4.15
N ALA A 33 -2.00 -21.38 3.62
CA ALA A 33 -3.01 -21.71 2.62
C ALA A 33 -2.43 -22.30 1.31
N LEU A 34 -1.14 -22.11 1.06
CA LEU A 34 -0.44 -22.63 -0.12
C LEU A 34 0.57 -23.76 0.23
N LYS A 35 0.63 -24.23 1.48
CA LYS A 35 1.53 -25.34 1.84
C LYS A 35 1.09 -26.62 1.14
N GLY A 36 2.02 -27.28 0.46
CA GLY A 36 1.77 -28.54 -0.28
C GLY A 36 1.21 -28.35 -1.69
N TRP A 37 1.05 -27.11 -2.18
CA TRP A 37 0.58 -26.86 -3.54
C TRP A 37 1.75 -26.95 -4.53
N LEU A 38 1.55 -27.65 -5.64
CA LEU A 38 2.54 -27.78 -6.72
C LEU A 38 2.63 -26.52 -7.59
N ALA A 39 1.52 -25.79 -7.75
CA ALA A 39 1.46 -24.55 -8.51
C ALA A 39 0.30 -23.66 -8.04
N ALA A 40 0.47 -22.35 -8.14
CA ALA A 40 -0.57 -21.35 -7.90
C ALA A 40 -0.69 -20.43 -9.12
N MET A 41 -1.90 -20.25 -9.63
CA MET A 41 -2.17 -19.41 -10.80
C MET A 41 -3.11 -18.25 -10.44
N MET A 42 -2.98 -17.12 -11.14
CA MET A 42 -3.82 -15.94 -10.97
C MET A 42 -4.23 -15.44 -12.36
N VAL A 43 -5.53 -15.21 -12.55
CA VAL A 43 -6.08 -14.61 -13.77
C VAL A 43 -6.67 -13.26 -13.39
N HIS A 44 -6.30 -12.21 -14.13
CA HIS A 44 -6.88 -10.89 -14.00
C HIS A 44 -7.41 -10.44 -15.36
N PRO A 45 -8.72 -10.18 -15.52
CA PRO A 45 -9.25 -9.66 -16.77
C PRO A 45 -8.71 -8.25 -17.02
N THR A 46 -8.30 -7.98 -18.26
CA THR A 46 -7.83 -6.66 -18.69
C THR A 46 -8.47 -6.34 -20.04
N LYS A 47 -8.68 -5.06 -20.31
CA LYS A 47 -9.23 -4.60 -21.59
C LYS A 47 -8.18 -4.57 -22.71
N PHE A 48 -6.90 -4.72 -22.36
CA PHE A 48 -5.78 -4.61 -23.28
C PHE A 48 -5.10 -5.97 -23.48
N PHE A 49 -4.50 -6.18 -24.66
CA PHE A 49 -3.57 -7.29 -24.85
C PHE A 49 -2.33 -7.05 -23.97
N THR A 50 -2.29 -7.70 -22.82
CA THR A 50 -1.15 -7.60 -21.89
C THR A 50 -0.36 -8.88 -21.90
N ASN A 51 0.93 -8.79 -21.57
CA ASN A 51 1.76 -9.96 -21.32
C ASN A 51 1.14 -10.82 -20.22
N SER A 52 1.33 -12.14 -20.32
CA SER A 52 0.89 -13.13 -19.32
C SER A 52 1.60 -12.99 -17.97
N SER A 53 2.72 -12.26 -17.93
CA SER A 53 3.48 -11.95 -16.71
C SER A 53 3.77 -10.45 -16.62
N PRO A 54 2.79 -9.62 -16.22
CA PRO A 54 3.02 -8.18 -16.04
C PRO A 54 3.94 -7.92 -14.85
N GLN A 55 4.80 -6.91 -14.95
CA GLN A 55 5.56 -6.43 -13.80
C GLN A 55 4.62 -5.74 -12.80
N MET A 56 4.68 -6.16 -11.54
CA MET A 56 3.87 -5.61 -10.45
C MET A 56 4.81 -4.92 -9.45
N LEU A 57 4.44 -3.70 -9.02
CA LEU A 57 5.18 -2.98 -8.00
C LEU A 57 4.75 -3.41 -6.60
N SER A 58 5.72 -3.50 -5.68
CA SER A 58 5.42 -3.59 -4.26
C SER A 58 4.84 -2.25 -3.77
N ARG A 59 3.90 -2.30 -2.82
CA ARG A 59 3.24 -1.11 -2.27
C ARG A 59 3.29 -1.13 -0.75
N MET A 60 3.64 0.02 -0.17
CA MET A 60 3.54 0.31 1.26
C MET A 60 2.68 1.56 1.44
N SER A 61 1.90 1.60 2.52
CA SER A 61 1.12 2.79 2.90
C SER A 61 1.49 3.22 4.32
N VAL A 62 1.68 4.51 4.51
CA VAL A 62 2.00 5.13 5.80
C VAL A 62 0.99 6.24 6.07
N SER A 63 0.47 6.30 7.29
CA SER A 63 -0.42 7.36 7.75
C SER A 63 0.29 8.14 8.86
N VAL A 64 0.29 9.47 8.76
CA VAL A 64 0.95 10.37 9.70
C VAL A 64 -0.08 11.37 10.21
N ASN A 65 -0.20 11.48 11.53
CA ASN A 65 -1.11 12.41 12.19
C ASN A 65 -0.32 13.54 12.85
N PHE A 66 -0.52 14.77 12.39
CA PHE A 66 0.10 15.96 12.98
C PHE A 66 -0.80 16.51 14.08
N LYS A 67 -0.26 16.61 15.31
CA LYS A 67 -0.95 17.21 16.44
C LYS A 67 -0.28 18.52 16.82
N GLY A 68 -1.05 19.58 16.82
CA GLY A 68 -0.62 20.93 17.14
C GLY A 68 -1.13 21.40 18.49
N GLN A 69 -0.80 22.65 18.82
CA GLN A 69 -1.32 23.38 19.97
C GLN A 69 -1.93 24.68 19.44
N PRO A 70 -3.24 24.92 19.68
CA PRO A 70 -3.88 26.15 19.21
C PRO A 70 -3.36 27.35 19.99
N ALA A 71 -3.22 28.47 19.29
CA ALA A 71 -2.91 29.77 19.87
C ALA A 71 -3.63 30.85 19.07
N HIS A 72 -3.75 32.05 19.65
CA HIS A 72 -4.31 33.18 18.94
C HIS A 72 -3.37 33.60 17.80
N ALA A 73 -3.74 33.27 16.57
CA ALA A 73 -2.86 33.37 15.39
C ALA A 73 -2.20 34.75 15.22
N ALA A 74 -2.94 35.83 15.50
CA ALA A 74 -2.43 37.21 15.35
C ALA A 74 -1.74 37.78 16.61
N ALA A 75 -2.00 37.25 17.80
CA ALA A 75 -1.60 37.90 19.05
C ALA A 75 -0.40 37.21 19.69
N PHE A 76 -0.39 35.88 19.71
CA PHE A 76 0.65 35.08 20.36
C PHE A 76 1.00 33.82 19.54
N PRO A 77 1.39 33.95 18.26
CA PRO A 77 1.66 32.79 17.41
C PRO A 77 2.77 31.87 17.95
N TRP A 78 3.75 32.41 18.69
CA TRP A 78 4.85 31.64 19.31
C TRP A 78 4.40 30.70 20.44
N GLN A 79 3.19 30.87 20.98
CA GLN A 79 2.61 29.95 21.95
C GLN A 79 1.95 28.74 21.28
N GLY A 80 1.75 28.78 19.96
CA GLY A 80 1.12 27.72 19.17
C GLY A 80 2.14 26.73 18.60
N ARG A 81 1.64 25.54 18.27
CA ARG A 81 2.35 24.56 17.42
C ARG A 81 1.47 24.27 16.22
N ASN A 82 1.87 24.74 15.04
CA ASN A 82 1.03 24.68 13.85
C ASN A 82 1.10 23.30 13.18
N ALA A 83 0.03 22.51 13.33
CA ALA A 83 -0.09 21.21 12.69
C ALA A 83 -0.22 21.31 11.16
N LEU A 84 -0.82 22.39 10.66
CA LEU A 84 -0.99 22.62 9.23
C LEU A 84 0.36 22.88 8.55
N ASP A 85 1.20 23.73 9.15
CA ASP A 85 2.55 23.99 8.62
C ASP A 85 3.37 22.70 8.60
N ALA A 86 3.28 21.89 9.65
CA ALA A 86 3.97 20.59 9.69
C ALA A 86 3.53 19.66 8.56
N ALA A 87 2.21 19.58 8.26
CA ALA A 87 1.69 18.79 7.16
C ALA A 87 2.14 19.32 5.78
N VAL A 88 2.11 20.65 5.60
CA VAL A 88 2.57 21.30 4.36
C VAL A 88 4.06 21.07 4.14
N SER A 89 4.90 21.29 5.16
CA SER A 89 6.33 21.03 5.09
C SER A 89 6.64 19.57 4.79
N ALA A 90 5.93 18.63 5.41
CA ALA A 90 6.10 17.21 5.12
C ALA A 90 5.79 16.88 3.65
N TYR A 91 4.69 17.42 3.10
CA TYR A 91 4.32 17.21 1.70
C TYR A 91 5.37 17.78 0.74
N THR A 92 5.87 18.99 1.01
CA THR A 92 6.94 19.62 0.23
C THR A 92 8.23 18.79 0.28
N ASN A 93 8.64 18.32 1.46
CA ASN A 93 9.82 17.50 1.62
C ASN A 93 9.70 16.16 0.86
N ILE A 94 8.51 15.54 0.86
CA ILE A 94 8.24 14.33 0.07
C ILE A 94 8.33 14.64 -1.43
N ALA A 95 7.83 15.79 -1.89
CA ALA A 95 7.94 16.19 -3.28
C ALA A 95 9.41 16.34 -3.72
N MET A 96 10.24 16.97 -2.88
CA MET A 96 11.68 17.11 -3.13
C MET A 96 12.41 15.75 -3.08
N LEU A 97 12.05 14.87 -2.15
CA LEU A 97 12.62 13.53 -2.02
C LEU A 97 12.48 12.71 -3.31
N ARG A 98 11.44 12.95 -4.12
CA ARG A 98 11.23 12.22 -5.39
C ARG A 98 12.39 12.35 -6.37
N GLN A 99 13.20 13.40 -6.27
CA GLN A 99 14.40 13.55 -7.09
C GLN A 99 15.55 12.62 -6.66
N GLN A 100 15.54 12.17 -5.40
CA GLN A 100 16.63 11.41 -4.77
C GLN A 100 16.33 9.91 -4.66
N ILE A 101 15.12 9.47 -5.03
CA ILE A 101 14.75 8.05 -5.06
C ILE A 101 15.01 7.45 -6.45
N LYS A 102 15.16 6.13 -6.48
CA LYS A 102 15.34 5.38 -7.74
C LYS A 102 14.16 5.59 -8.69
N SER A 103 14.44 5.54 -10.00
CA SER A 103 13.47 5.78 -11.07
C SER A 103 12.38 4.73 -11.20
N ASP A 104 12.52 3.57 -10.54
CA ASP A 104 11.51 2.51 -10.41
C ASP A 104 10.60 2.69 -9.19
N CYS A 105 10.95 3.59 -8.27
CA CYS A 105 10.18 3.90 -7.08
C CYS A 105 9.19 5.04 -7.36
N ARG A 106 7.99 4.94 -6.77
CA ARG A 106 6.94 5.97 -6.88
C ARG A 106 6.39 6.25 -5.49
N VAL A 107 6.18 7.52 -5.18
CA VAL A 107 5.60 7.98 -3.91
C VAL A 107 4.48 8.97 -4.22
N HIS A 108 3.32 8.79 -3.62
CA HIS A 108 2.20 9.73 -3.69
C HIS A 108 1.55 9.83 -2.32
N GLY A 109 0.87 10.94 -2.06
CA GLY A 109 0.21 11.20 -0.79
C GLY A 109 -1.10 11.93 -1.01
N ASN A 110 -2.06 11.67 -0.13
CA ASN A 110 -3.29 12.40 0.00
C ASN A 110 -3.35 13.01 1.40
N THR A 111 -3.90 14.21 1.49
CA THR A 111 -4.20 14.86 2.77
C THR A 111 -5.69 14.71 3.04
N SER A 112 -6.03 14.34 4.27
CA SER A 112 -7.40 14.34 4.78
C SER A 112 -7.43 15.14 6.07
N GLN A 113 -8.41 16.04 6.19
CA GLN A 113 -8.67 16.78 7.44
C GLN A 113 -9.44 15.91 8.43
#